data_AF-A0A218PEK0-F1
#
_entry.id   AF-A0A218PEK0-F1
#
_cell.length_a   1.000
_cell.length_b   1.000
_cell.length_c   1.000
_cell.angle_alpha   90.00
_cell.angle_beta   90.00
_cell.angle_gamma   90.00
#
_symmetry.space_group_name_H-M   'P 1'
#
loop_
_entity.id
_entity.type
_entity.pdbx_description
1 polymer ?
#
loop_
_entity_poly.entity_id
_entity_poly.type
_entity_poly.pdbx_seq_one_letter_code
_entity_poly.pdbx_strand_id
1 'polypeptide(L)' 'MLTVPHITALAGAILGILLVLGVEVNTALGIFALSYGFMLLILGLVVAPHFSRMLWYRVMMVFFALLMLLGVVLLLDRG' A
#
# COMPACT_ATOMS: atom_id res chain seq x y z
N MET A 1 -1.39 15.56 -12.69
CA MET A 1 -1.51 15.72 -11.22
C MET A 1 -2.04 14.42 -10.63
N LEU A 2 -1.15 13.49 -10.29
CA LEU A 2 -1.51 12.23 -9.62
C LEU A 2 -1.32 12.46 -8.11
N THR A 3 -2.39 12.83 -7.42
CA THR A 3 -2.33 13.15 -5.99
C THR A 3 -2.55 11.90 -5.13
N VAL A 4 -2.09 11.92 -3.88
CA VAL A 4 -2.26 10.81 -2.90
C VAL A 4 -3.70 10.28 -2.81
N PRO A 5 -4.75 11.13 -2.88
CA PRO A 5 -6.14 10.67 -2.94
C PRO A 5 -6.46 9.79 -4.16
N HIS A 6 -5.89 10.08 -5.34
CA HIS A 6 -6.14 9.30 -6.55
C HIS A 6 -5.52 7.90 -6.47
N ILE A 7 -4.32 7.81 -5.90
CA ILE A 7 -3.63 6.55 -5.64
C ILE A 7 -4.46 5.66 -4.70
N THR A 8 -4.98 6.27 -3.62
CA THR A 8 -5.80 5.57 -2.62
C THR A 8 -7.14 5.12 -3.22
N ALA A 9 -7.77 5.96 -4.03
CA ALA A 9 -9.02 5.63 -4.72
C ALA A 9 -8.84 4.48 -5.72
N LEU A 10 -7.73 4.45 -6.48
CA LEU A 10 -7.43 3.37 -7.42
C LEU A 10 -7.21 2.04 -6.68
N ALA A 11 -6.38 2.04 -5.63
CA ALA A 11 -6.14 0.84 -4.83
C ALA A 11 -7.45 0.33 -4.18
N GLY A 12 -8.28 1.23 -3.65
CA GLY A 12 -9.59 0.89 -3.10
C GLY A 12 -10.56 0.32 -4.15
N ALA A 13 -10.54 0.85 -5.37
CA ALA A 13 -11.35 0.31 -6.47
C ALA A 13 -10.90 -1.11 -6.85
N ILE A 14 -9.60 -1.38 -6.90
CA ILE A 14 -9.06 -2.74 -7.15
C ILE A 14 -9.54 -3.70 -6.06
N LEU A 15 -9.45 -3.31 -4.79
CA LEU A 15 -9.96 -4.10 -3.66
C LEU A 15 -11.46 -4.38 -3.81
N GLY A 16 -12.26 -3.35 -4.09
CA GLY A 16 -13.70 -3.49 -4.26
C GLY A 16 -14.07 -4.43 -5.39
N ILE A 17 -13.37 -4.35 -6.53
CA ILE A 17 -13.57 -5.27 -7.66
C ILE A 17 -13.22 -6.71 -7.27
N LEU A 18 -12.10 -6.94 -6.59
CA LEU A 18 -11.69 -8.29 -6.15
C LEU A 18 -12.72 -8.91 -5.20
N LEU A 19 -13.28 -8.12 -4.28
CA LEU A 19 -14.32 -8.58 -3.37
C LEU A 19 -15.64 -8.90 -4.10
N VAL A 20 -16.03 -8.07 -5.08
CA VAL A 20 -17.22 -8.33 -5.91
C VAL A 20 -17.06 -9.60 -6.75
N LEU A 21 -15.83 -9.92 -7.18
CA LEU A 21 -15.51 -11.14 -7.91
C LEU A 21 -15.47 -12.40 -7.02
N GLY A 22 -15.71 -12.27 -5.72
CA GLY A 22 -15.70 -13.39 -4.78
C GLY A 22 -14.31 -13.93 -4.46
N VAL A 23 -13.25 -13.13 -4.71
CA VAL A 23 -11.90 -13.47 -4.27
C VAL A 23 -11.88 -13.47 -2.74
N GLU A 24 -11.20 -14.44 -2.16
CA GLU A 24 -11.02 -14.52 -0.71
C GLU A 24 -10.47 -13.20 -0.16
N VAL A 25 -11.07 -12.77 0.96
CA VAL A 25 -10.77 -11.47 1.58
C VAL A 25 -9.28 -11.34 1.90
N ASN A 26 -8.62 -12.41 2.35
CA ASN A 26 -7.19 -12.42 2.63
C ASN A 26 -6.35 -12.13 1.37
N THR A 27 -6.68 -12.78 0.26
CA THR A 27 -6.01 -12.57 -1.04
C THR A 27 -6.26 -11.15 -1.56
N ALA A 28 -7.50 -10.67 -1.49
CA ALA A 28 -7.86 -9.33 -1.93
C ALA A 28 -7.17 -8.23 -1.10
N LEU A 29 -7.14 -8.39 0.22
CA LEU A 29 -6.42 -7.50 1.14
C LEU A 29 -4.91 -7.55 0.92
N GLY A 30 -4.34 -8.72 0.63
CA GLY A 30 -2.92 -8.87 0.32
C GLY A 30 -2.52 -8.10 -0.95
N ILE A 31 -3.31 -8.24 -2.02
CA ILE A 31 -3.12 -7.50 -3.28
C ILE A 31 -3.25 -5.99 -3.04
N PHE A 32 -4.26 -5.57 -2.27
CA PHE A 32 -4.45 -4.17 -1.89
C PHE A 32 -3.27 -3.62 -1.09
N ALA A 33 -2.84 -4.32 -0.04
CA ALA A 33 -1.74 -3.87 0.83
C ALA A 33 -0.42 -3.78 0.07
N LEU A 34 -0.14 -4.71 -0.85
CA LEU A 34 1.02 -4.63 -1.74
C LEU A 34 0.95 -3.44 -2.69
N SER A 35 -0.14 -3.32 -3.45
CA SER A 35 -0.29 -2.26 -4.46
C SER A 35 -0.29 -0.87 -3.83
N TYR A 36 -1.04 -0.70 -2.73
CA TYR A 36 -1.10 0.55 -1.99
C TYR A 36 0.22 0.87 -1.27
N GLY A 37 0.82 -0.11 -0.58
CA GLY A 37 2.11 0.06 0.10
C GLY A 37 3.25 0.40 -0.86
N PHE A 38 3.28 -0.21 -2.04
CA PHE A 38 4.24 0.12 -3.08
C PHE A 38 4.10 1.55 -3.58
N MET A 39 2.87 2.00 -3.85
CA MET A 39 2.62 3.38 -4.27
C MET A 39 2.97 4.40 -3.16
N LEU A 40 2.66 4.10 -1.90
CA LEU A 40 3.06 4.93 -0.75
C LEU A 40 4.58 5.00 -0.61
N LEU A 41 5.30 3.91 -0.86
CA LEU A 41 6.76 3.90 -0.81
C LEU A 41 7.37 4.75 -1.93
N ILE A 42 6.83 4.66 -3.15
CA ILE A 42 7.22 5.56 -4.26
C ILE A 42 6.99 7.02 -3.85
N LEU A 43 5.82 7.33 -3.29
CA LEU A 43 5.51 8.69 -2.84
C LEU A 43 6.47 9.15 -1.74
N GLY A 44 6.80 8.26 -0.79
CA GLY A 44 7.80 8.50 0.24
C GLY A 44 9.19 8.76 -0.35
N LEU A 45 9.59 8.07 -1.41
CA LEU A 45 10.85 8.33 -2.11
C LEU A 45 10.84 9.66 -2.87
N VAL A 46 9.72 10.03 -3.49
CA VAL A 46 9.56 11.32 -4.19
C VAL A 46 9.64 12.50 -3.22
N VAL A 47 9.06 12.35 -2.03
CA VAL A 47 9.04 13.39 -0.98
C VAL A 47 10.33 13.36 -0.12
N ALA A 48 11.14 12.30 -0.23
CA ALA A 48 12.41 12.13 0.48
C ALA A 48 13.34 13.37 0.45
N PRO A 49 13.65 13.98 -0.72
CA PRO A 49 14.55 15.13 -0.75
C PRO A 49 14.03 16.35 0.01
N HIS A 50 12.72 16.46 0.23
CA HIS A 50 12.11 17.59 0.94
C HIS A 50 12.04 17.36 2.47
N PHE A 51 11.93 16.11 2.93
CA PHE A 51 11.66 15.77 4.33
C PHE A 51 12.63 14.75 4.96
N SER A 52 13.70 14.38 4.25
CA SER A 52 14.69 13.35 4.65
C SER A 52 15.27 13.53 6.06
N ARG A 53 15.34 14.78 6.55
CA ARG A 53 15.92 15.11 7.86
C ARG A 53 14.96 14.95 9.04
N MET A 54 13.68 14.69 8.79
CA MET A 54 12.64 14.61 9.82
C MET A 54 12.44 13.17 10.32
N LEU A 55 12.40 12.96 11.64
CA LEU A 55 12.14 11.65 12.25
C LEU A 55 10.81 11.04 11.76
N TRP A 56 9.79 11.87 11.54
CA TRP A 56 8.49 11.43 11.04
C TRP A 56 8.55 10.78 9.65
N TYR A 57 9.44 11.27 8.77
CA TYR A 57 9.66 10.67 7.47
C TYR A 57 10.15 9.22 7.60
N ARG A 58 11.07 8.98 8.54
CA ARG A 58 11.64 7.64 8.77
C ARG A 58 10.61 6.67 9.34
N VAL A 59 9.76 7.13 10.25
CA VAL A 59 8.64 6.34 10.81
C VAL A 59 7.62 5.99 9.72
N MET A 60 7.25 6.96 8.88
CA MET A 60 6.35 6.72 7.74
C MET A 60 6.91 5.70 6.75
N MET A 61 8.21 5.79 6.42
CA MET A 61 8.87 4.82 5.53
C MET A 61 8.85 3.40 6.11
N VAL A 62 9.07 3.25 7.42
CA VAL A 62 8.94 1.94 8.10
C VAL A 62 7.51 1.44 8.05
N PHE A 63 6.52 2.31 8.26
CA PHE A 63 5.10 1.95 8.16
C PHE A 63 4.73 1.47 6.74
N PHE A 64 5.22 2.13 5.69
CA PHE A 64 4.98 1.71 4.31
C PHE A 64 5.63 0.36 4.00
N ALA A 65 6.85 0.13 4.50
CA ALA A 65 7.52 -1.15 4.38
C ALA A 65 6.76 -2.26 5.11
N LEU A 66 6.28 -2.01 6.33
CA LEU A 66 5.45 -2.95 7.10
C LEU A 66 4.14 -3.26 6.39
N LEU A 67 3.49 -2.27 5.77
CA LEU A 67 2.27 -2.48 5.01
C LEU A 67 2.49 -3.42 3.82
N MET A 68 3.59 -3.25 3.08
CA MET A 68 3.95 -4.19 2.02
C MET A 68 4.24 -5.58 2.58
N LEU A 69 4.95 -5.68 3.70
CA LEU A 69 5.26 -6.94 4.36
C LEU A 69 3.97 -7.67 4.79
N LEU A 70 3.00 -6.93 5.32
CA LEU A 70 1.67 -7.45 5.65
C LEU A 70 0.96 -7.99 4.40
N GLY A 71 1.05 -7.28 3.27
CA GLY A 71 0.49 -7.73 2.00
C GLY A 71 1.12 -9.04 1.50
N VAL A 72 2.43 -9.19 1.63
CA VAL A 72 3.14 -10.44 1.33
C VAL A 72 2.68 -11.57 2.25
N VAL A 73 2.59 -11.31 3.55
CA VAL A 73 2.13 -12.30 4.54
C VAL A 73 0.71 -12.76 4.23
N LEU A 74 -0.21 -11.85 3.92
CA LEU A 74 -1.59 -12.16 3.55
C LEU A 74 -1.72 -12.95 2.24
N LEU A 75 -0.78 -12.79 1.31
CA LEU A 75 -0.74 -13.57 0.07
C LEU A 75 -0.13 -14.96 0.23
N LEU A 76 0.78 -15.12 1.20
CA LEU A 76 1.40 -16.39 1.56
C LEU A 76 0.49 -17.21 2.49
N ASP A 77 -0.31 -16.53 3.31
CA ASP A 77 -1.38 -17.12 4.13
C ASP A 77 -2.56 -17.52 3.22
N ARG A 78 -2.32 -18.56 2.41
CA ARG A 78 -3.37 -19.27 1.69
C ARG A 78 -4.18 -20.05 2.72
N GLY A 79 -5.35 -19.51 3.05
CA GLY A 79 -6.42 -20.27 3.71
C GLY A 79 -6.81 -21.50 2.90
#